data_AF-A0A970P888-F1
#
_entry.id   AF-A0A970P888-F1
#
_cell.length_a   1.000
_cell.length_b   1.000
_cell.length_c   1.000
_cell.angle_alpha   90.00
_cell.angle_beta   90.00
_cell.angle_gamma   90.00
#
_symmetry.space_group_name_H-M   'P 1'
#
loop_
_entity.id
_entity.type
_entity.pdbx_description
1 polymer ?
#
loop_
_entity_poly.entity_id
_entity_poly.type
_entity_poly.pdbx_seq_one_letter_code
_entity_poly.pdbx_strand_id
1 'polypeptide(L)'
;GNWEMGYRIVQDLPNIYAEVAGGDPELGQTEMGVAMLGADRIVYGSDAPGRSFASQIAKVRGADISDGDRAKILGGNMQRMLRL
;
A
#
# COMPACT_ATOMS: atom_id res chain seq x y z
N GLY A 1 2.58 -13.54 1.52
CA GLY A 1 3.74 -13.01 2.28
C GLY A 1 3.46 -13.07 3.77
N ASN A 2 4.20 -12.34 4.62
CA ASN A 2 3.84 -12.14 6.05
C ASN A 2 3.39 -10.67 6.29
N TRP A 3 2.73 -10.06 5.30
CA TRP A 3 2.36 -8.64 5.31
C TRP A 3 1.40 -8.32 6.46
N GLU A 4 0.60 -9.29 6.89
CA GLU A 4 -0.28 -9.19 8.04
C GLU A 4 0.46 -8.90 9.34
N MET A 5 1.57 -9.62 9.55
CA MET A 5 2.42 -9.43 10.71
C MET A 5 3.14 -8.07 10.61
N GLY A 6 3.59 -7.70 9.41
CA GLY A 6 4.21 -6.41 9.14
C GLY A 6 3.31 -5.24 9.56
N TYR A 7 2.05 -5.22 9.12
CA TYR A 7 1.10 -4.19 9.52
C TYR A 7 0.83 -4.20 11.03
N ARG A 8 0.69 -5.38 11.64
CA ARG A 8 0.44 -5.49 13.09
C ARG A 8 1.57 -4.93 13.94
N ILE A 9 2.83 -5.11 13.53
CA ILE A 9 4.00 -4.62 14.26
C ILE A 9 4.04 -3.10 14.30
N VAL A 10 3.56 -2.43 13.24
CA VAL A 10 3.69 -0.97 13.08
C VAL A 10 2.38 -0.20 13.31
N GLN A 11 1.28 -0.89 13.65
CA GLN A 11 -0.06 -0.27 13.72
C GLN A 11 -0.11 0.96 14.63
N ASP A 12 0.55 0.88 15.78
CA ASP A 12 0.59 1.93 16.81
C ASP A 12 1.69 2.99 16.57
N LEU A 13 2.44 2.89 15.47
CA LEU A 13 3.51 3.83 15.10
C LEU A 13 3.03 4.75 13.96
N PRO A 14 2.49 5.95 14.27
CA PRO A 14 1.82 6.80 13.29
C PRO A 14 2.78 7.38 12.22
N ASN A 15 4.09 7.35 12.46
CA ASN A 15 5.12 7.84 11.56
C ASN A 15 5.72 6.75 10.64
N ILE A 16 5.22 5.52 10.72
CA ILE A 16 5.65 4.42 9.85
C ILE A 16 4.63 4.22 8.72
N TYR A 17 5.14 4.12 7.50
CA TYR A 17 4.38 3.91 6.28
C TYR A 17 4.72 2.54 5.72
N ALA A 18 3.74 1.88 5.10
CA ALA A 18 3.94 0.57 4.49
C ALA A 18 3.68 0.64 2.98
N GLU A 19 4.60 0.08 2.22
CA GLU A 19 4.48 -0.05 0.77
C GLU A 19 3.96 -1.44 0.40
N VAL A 20 3.22 -1.57 -0.71
CA VAL A 20 2.50 -2.81 -1.07
C VAL A 20 3.20 -3.71 -2.10
N ALA A 21 4.38 -3.33 -2.60
CA ALA A 21 5.13 -4.08 -3.60
C ALA A 21 5.92 -5.28 -3.02
N GLY A 22 6.90 -5.80 -3.79
CA GLY A 22 7.80 -6.89 -3.40
C GLY A 22 7.22 -8.30 -3.52
N GLY A 23 5.96 -8.49 -3.10
CA GLY A 23 5.28 -9.79 -3.09
C GLY A 23 4.47 -10.11 -4.35
N ASP A 24 3.92 -11.32 -4.39
CA ASP A 24 2.91 -11.70 -5.37
C ASP A 24 1.64 -10.85 -5.21
N PRO A 25 0.83 -10.68 -6.26
CA PRO A 25 -0.44 -9.95 -6.18
C PRO A 25 -1.48 -10.75 -5.40
N GLU A 26 -1.40 -10.67 -4.07
CA GLU A 26 -2.31 -11.32 -3.13
C GLU A 26 -3.53 -10.41 -2.85
N LEU A 27 -4.73 -10.98 -2.92
CA LEU A 27 -5.97 -10.29 -2.54
C LEU A 27 -5.96 -9.99 -1.04
N GLY A 28 -6.55 -8.86 -0.64
CA GLY A 28 -6.70 -8.49 0.76
C GLY A 28 -5.49 -7.76 1.37
N GLN A 29 -4.32 -7.79 0.72
CA GLN A 29 -3.12 -7.10 1.24
C GLN A 29 -3.37 -5.60 1.41
N THR A 30 -3.88 -4.94 0.37
CA THR A 30 -4.14 -3.49 0.38
C THR A 30 -5.27 -3.15 1.35
N GLU A 31 -6.36 -3.90 1.31
CA GLU A 31 -7.54 -3.72 2.16
C GLU A 31 -7.17 -3.82 3.64
N MET A 32 -6.37 -4.83 4.00
CA MET A 32 -5.95 -4.99 5.39
C MET A 32 -4.98 -3.89 5.83
N GLY A 33 -4.08 -3.46 4.94
CA GLY A 33 -3.24 -2.28 5.19
C GLY A 33 -4.08 -1.04 5.47
N VAL A 34 -5.12 -0.79 4.67
CA VAL A 34 -6.07 0.31 4.89
C VAL A 34 -6.84 0.15 6.21
N ALA A 35 -7.35 -1.04 6.50
CA ALA A 35 -8.12 -1.31 7.71
C ALA A 35 -7.29 -1.18 9.00
N MET A 36 -6.03 -1.61 8.99
CA MET A 36 -5.16 -1.59 10.17
C MET A 36 -4.41 -0.28 10.33
N LEU A 37 -3.88 0.28 9.24
CA LEU A 37 -3.00 1.45 9.29
C LEU A 37 -3.71 2.75 8.92
N GLY A 38 -4.85 2.66 8.23
CA GLY A 38 -5.48 3.79 7.55
C GLY A 38 -4.82 4.07 6.20
N ALA A 39 -5.63 4.49 5.22
CA ALA A 39 -5.17 4.70 3.85
C ALA A 39 -4.05 5.74 3.73
N ASP A 40 -3.94 6.70 4.65
CA ASP A 40 -2.89 7.72 4.65
C ASP A 40 -1.49 7.17 4.93
N ARG A 41 -1.37 5.95 5.46
CA ARG A 41 -0.09 5.29 5.76
C ARG A 41 0.31 4.20 4.75
N ILE A 42 -0.46 4.00 3.69
CA ILE A 42 -0.19 2.99 2.66
C ILE A 42 0.31 3.67 1.38
N VAL A 43 1.39 3.18 0.79
CA VAL A 43 1.96 3.74 -0.45
C VAL A 43 2.14 2.68 -1.53
N TYR A 44 1.96 3.08 -2.78
CA TYR A 44 2.33 2.24 -3.92
C TYR A 44 3.85 2.26 -4.16
N GLY A 45 4.42 1.08 -4.35
CA GLY A 45 5.73 0.87 -4.97
C GLY A 45 5.59 -0.10 -6.16
N SER A 46 6.53 -0.05 -7.09
CA SER A 46 6.52 -0.96 -8.25
C SER A 46 7.45 -2.16 -8.13
N ASP A 47 8.44 -2.09 -7.22
CA ASP A 47 9.55 -3.05 -7.13
C ASP A 47 10.21 -3.34 -8.50
N ALA A 48 10.32 -2.29 -9.32
CA ALA A 48 10.89 -2.41 -10.66
C ALA A 48 12.43 -2.32 -10.57
N PRO A 49 13.17 -3.10 -11.39
CA PRO A 49 12.70 -3.99 -12.45
C PRO A 49 12.36 -5.43 -12.01
N GLY A 50 12.49 -5.76 -10.71
CA GLY A 50 12.27 -7.12 -10.20
C GLY A 50 10.85 -7.65 -10.39
N ARG A 51 9.87 -6.76 -10.49
CA ARG A 51 8.45 -7.07 -10.75
C ARG A 51 7.89 -6.22 -11.88
N SER A 52 6.81 -6.71 -12.49
CA SER A 52 6.08 -5.93 -13.50
C SER A 52 5.20 -4.86 -12.84
N PHE A 53 5.18 -3.66 -13.41
CA PHE A 53 4.27 -2.59 -12.98
C PHE A 53 2.81 -3.07 -12.90
N ALA A 54 2.38 -3.85 -13.89
CA ALA A 54 1.02 -4.39 -13.97
C ALA A 54 0.66 -5.26 -12.76
N SER A 55 1.56 -6.15 -12.34
CA SER A 55 1.30 -7.01 -11.18
C SER A 55 1.17 -6.21 -9.88
N GLN A 56 2.05 -5.22 -9.67
CA GLN A 56 2.07 -4.47 -8.42
C GLN A 56 0.95 -3.44 -8.36
N ILE A 57 0.62 -2.77 -9.47
CA ILE A 57 -0.50 -1.81 -9.51
C ILE A 57 -1.86 -2.51 -9.37
N ALA A 58 -1.97 -3.78 -9.80
CA ALA A 58 -3.19 -4.55 -9.65
C ALA A 58 -3.59 -4.76 -8.18
N LYS A 59 -2.62 -4.84 -7.24
CA LYS A 59 -2.91 -4.93 -5.80
C LYS A 59 -3.70 -3.74 -5.27
N VAL A 60 -3.42 -2.54 -5.79
CA VAL A 60 -4.11 -1.31 -5.37
C VAL A 60 -5.37 -1.09 -6.18
N ARG A 61 -5.35 -1.37 -7.49
CA ARG A 61 -6.51 -1.21 -8.38
C ARG A 61 -7.61 -2.24 -8.17
N GLY A 62 -7.24 -3.46 -7.77
CA GLY A 62 -8.18 -4.55 -7.49
C GLY A 62 -8.76 -4.52 -6.08
N ALA A 63 -8.23 -3.67 -5.20
CA ALA A 63 -8.63 -3.65 -3.80
C ALA A 63 -10.07 -3.14 -3.61
N ASP A 64 -10.82 -3.75 -2.70
CA ASP A 64 -12.14 -3.27 -2.28
C ASP A 64 -12.02 -2.14 -1.24
N ILE A 65 -11.69 -0.94 -1.72
CA ILE A 65 -11.51 0.29 -0.94
C ILE A 65 -12.14 1.47 -1.68
N SER A 66 -12.39 2.56 -0.96
CA SER A 66 -12.93 3.78 -1.55
C SER A 66 -12.00 4.34 -2.63
N ASP A 67 -12.56 5.02 -3.64
CA ASP A 67 -11.76 5.66 -4.69
C ASP A 67 -10.83 6.74 -4.14
N GLY A 68 -11.24 7.42 -3.06
CA GLY A 68 -10.40 8.39 -2.36
C GLY A 68 -9.17 7.75 -1.72
N ASP A 69 -9.33 6.61 -1.06
CA ASP A 69 -8.21 5.87 -0.48
C ASP A 69 -7.30 5.29 -1.56
N ARG A 70 -7.88 4.81 -2.65
CA ARG A 70 -7.13 4.33 -3.81
C ARG A 70 -6.26 5.43 -4.41
N ALA A 71 -6.79 6.65 -4.56
CA ALA A 71 -6.05 7.80 -5.07
C ALA A 71 -4.91 8.24 -4.12
N LYS A 72 -5.14 8.19 -2.80
CA LYS A 72 -4.08 8.42 -1.80
C LYS A 72 -2.93 7.43 -1.99
N ILE A 73 -3.23 6.14 -2.11
CA ILE A 73 -2.21 5.08 -2.19
C ILE A 73 -1.43 5.15 -3.52
N LEU A 74 -2.12 5.39 -4.64
CA LEU A 74 -1.51 5.42 -5.97
C LEU A 74 -0.59 6.62 -6.21
N GLY A 75 -0.59 7.63 -5.34
CA GLY A 75 0.34 8.76 -5.47
C GLY A 75 0.16 9.87 -4.44
N GLY A 76 -1.05 10.13 -3.97
CA GLY A 76 -1.33 11.26 -3.06
C GLY A 76 -0.50 11.24 -1.77
N ASN A 77 -0.29 10.06 -1.19
CA ASN A 77 0.52 9.91 0.02
C ASN A 77 1.99 10.21 -0.25
N MET A 78 2.55 9.71 -1.36
CA MET A 78 3.94 9.97 -1.73
C MET A 78 4.15 11.46 -2.07
N GLN A 79 3.23 12.08 -2.79
CA GLN A 79 3.26 13.52 -3.05
C GLN A 79 3.26 14.33 -1.76
N ARG A 80 2.39 14.00 -0.80
CA ARG A 80 2.35 14.65 0.52
C ARG A 80 3.67 14.47 1.29
N MET A 81 4.25 13.26 1.29
CA MET A 81 5.52 12.97 1.97
C MET A 81 6.69 13.73 1.37
N LEU A 82 6.75 13.78 0.03
CA LEU A 82 7.83 14.43 -0.71
C LEU A 82 7.61 15.94 -0.91
N ARG A 83 6.45 16.47 -0.51
CA ARG A 83 6.06 17.88 -0.68
C ARG A 83 6.09 18.32 -2.16
N LEU A 84 5.52 17.47 -3.02
CA LEU A 84 5.37 17.69 -4.46
C LEU A 84 4.04 18.37 -4.80
#